data_AF-A0A4R6TMV3-F1
#
_entry.id   AF-A0A4R6TMV3-F1
#
_cell.length_a   1.000
_cell.length_b   1.000
_cell.length_c   1.000
_cell.angle_alpha   90.00
_cell.angle_beta   90.00
_cell.angle_gamma   90.00
#
_symmetry.space_group_name_H-M   'P 1'
#
loop_
_entity.id
_entity.type
_entity.pdbx_description
1 polymer ?
#
loop_
_entity_poly.entity_id
_entity_poly.type
_entity_poly.pdbx_seq_one_letter_code
_entity_poly.pdbx_strand_id
1 'polypeptide(L)'
;MKKLIAILMIAFAGLATMQAQGGMDKFQVQVDGLGCPFCAYGLEKKFKEFKGIKDVAIDIETGDFTFSYPAEKALSLEAVEKQVEKAGYTPIAGGVTRSDGTIEALHGKKNQVATKSAKTVSGKTMVSGNCSMCQARIEKAAMDQVGVLDASWDKNTKILELQYDETMTSVEAVEEAIARVGHDTEHHKAHKEAYENLPGCCQYERIESKKPQR
;
A
#
# COMPACT_ATOMS: atom_id res chain seq x y z
N MET A 1 -8.77 -26.82 -74.89
CA MET A 1 -10.22 -26.79 -74.57
C MET A 1 -10.65 -28.16 -74.06
N LYS A 2 -10.77 -28.32 -72.73
CA LYS A 2 -11.82 -29.08 -72.02
C LYS A 2 -11.40 -29.23 -70.56
N LYS A 3 -12.33 -28.88 -69.69
CA LYS A 3 -12.25 -28.74 -68.24
C LYS A 3 -12.23 -30.11 -67.56
N LEU A 4 -11.92 -30.09 -66.25
CA LEU A 4 -12.24 -31.07 -65.18
C LEU A 4 -11.03 -31.82 -64.57
N ILE A 5 -10.44 -31.21 -63.55
CA ILE A 5 -9.76 -31.87 -62.42
C ILE A 5 -10.21 -31.08 -61.18
N ALA A 6 -11.27 -31.51 -60.49
CA ALA A 6 -11.23 -32.40 -59.32
C ALA A 6 -10.58 -31.73 -58.08
N ILE A 7 -11.45 -31.15 -57.25
CA ILE A 7 -11.49 -31.20 -55.78
C ILE A 7 -10.12 -31.43 -55.10
N LEU A 8 -9.61 -30.38 -54.46
CA LEU A 8 -8.94 -30.53 -53.17
C LEU A 8 -9.25 -29.28 -52.33
N MET A 9 -10.26 -29.38 -51.47
CA MET A 9 -10.42 -28.48 -50.34
C MET A 9 -9.20 -28.66 -49.44
N ILE A 10 -8.17 -27.82 -49.63
CA ILE A 10 -7.14 -27.66 -48.61
C ILE A 10 -7.80 -26.85 -47.49
N ALA A 11 -8.40 -27.58 -46.56
CA ALA A 11 -8.64 -27.10 -45.22
C ALA A 11 -7.26 -26.74 -44.66
N PHE A 12 -6.84 -25.49 -44.86
CA PHE A 12 -5.79 -24.88 -44.08
C PHE A 12 -6.36 -24.76 -42.67
N ALA A 13 -6.27 -25.85 -41.92
CA ALA A 13 -6.29 -25.83 -40.49
C ALA A 13 -5.09 -24.97 -40.09
N GLY A 14 -5.30 -23.65 -40.10
CA GLY A 14 -4.45 -22.72 -39.41
C GLY A 14 -4.44 -23.18 -37.98
N LEU A 15 -3.36 -23.85 -37.59
CA LEU A 15 -2.95 -23.88 -36.20
C LEU A 15 -2.87 -22.41 -35.80
N ALA A 16 -3.93 -21.94 -35.14
CA ALA A 16 -3.84 -20.81 -34.25
C ALA A 16 -2.78 -21.23 -33.24
N THR A 17 -1.55 -20.82 -33.53
CA THR A 17 -0.48 -20.81 -32.55
C THR A 17 -1.03 -19.95 -31.43
N MET A 18 -1.45 -20.61 -30.36
CA MET A 18 -1.68 -20.00 -29.06
C MET A 18 -0.49 -19.08 -28.84
N GLN A 19 -0.73 -17.78 -28.95
CA GLN A 19 0.20 -16.80 -28.45
C GLN A 19 0.23 -17.04 -26.94
N ALA A 20 1.18 -17.84 -26.49
CA ALA A 20 1.70 -17.72 -25.14
C ALA A 20 2.45 -16.38 -25.10
N GLN A 21 1.68 -15.28 -25.12
CA GLN A 21 2.15 -14.03 -24.56
C GLN A 21 2.30 -14.32 -23.08
N GLY A 22 3.51 -14.70 -22.67
CA GLY A 22 3.86 -14.82 -21.26
C GLY A 22 3.47 -13.50 -20.60
N GLY A 23 2.54 -13.58 -19.64
CA GLY A 23 2.11 -12.44 -18.88
C GLY A 23 3.30 -11.79 -18.19
N MET A 24 3.37 -10.47 -18.20
CA MET A 24 4.39 -9.73 -17.45
C MET A 24 3.70 -9.00 -16.31
N ASP A 25 4.19 -9.24 -15.11
CA ASP A 25 3.81 -8.50 -13.92
C ASP A 25 4.58 -7.18 -13.89
N LYS A 26 3.91 -6.08 -13.61
CA LYS A 26 4.50 -4.74 -13.53
C LYS A 26 4.64 -4.32 -12.08
N PHE A 27 5.87 -4.19 -11.63
CA PHE A 27 6.21 -3.75 -10.28
C PHE A 27 6.49 -2.25 -10.28
N GLN A 28 6.05 -1.59 -9.22
CA GLN A 28 6.45 -0.24 -8.83
C GLN A 28 6.80 -0.26 -7.35
N VAL A 29 7.96 0.27 -6.99
CA VAL A 29 8.40 0.36 -5.60
C VAL A 29 9.00 1.73 -5.39
N GLN A 30 8.50 2.46 -4.41
CA GLN A 30 9.11 3.70 -3.95
C GLN A 30 10.24 3.37 -2.97
N VAL A 31 11.41 3.92 -3.25
CA VAL A 31 12.65 3.60 -2.55
C VAL A 31 13.28 4.87 -1.98
N ASP A 32 13.56 4.87 -0.68
CA ASP A 32 14.32 5.93 -0.03
C ASP A 32 15.84 5.76 -0.25
N GLY A 33 16.57 6.87 -0.27
CA GLY A 33 18.04 6.90 -0.38
C GLY A 33 18.58 7.00 -1.80
N LEU A 34 17.72 7.16 -2.82
CA LEU A 34 18.12 7.46 -4.19
C LEU A 34 18.48 8.95 -4.35
N GLY A 35 19.66 9.35 -3.88
CA GLY A 35 20.10 10.75 -3.91
C GLY A 35 20.89 11.17 -5.16
N CYS A 36 21.29 10.23 -6.02
CA CYS A 36 22.08 10.55 -7.23
C CYS A 36 21.98 9.44 -8.30
N PRO A 37 22.37 9.72 -9.56
CA PRO A 37 22.35 8.73 -10.65
C PRO A 37 23.17 7.46 -10.39
N PHE A 38 24.24 7.55 -9.59
CA PHE A 38 25.04 6.38 -9.24
C PHE A 38 24.30 5.44 -8.26
N CYS A 39 23.46 5.97 -7.37
CA CYS A 39 22.62 5.17 -6.49
C CYS A 39 21.61 4.35 -7.32
N ALA A 40 20.92 5.01 -8.26
CA ALA A 40 19.98 4.37 -9.17
C ALA A 40 20.64 3.21 -9.93
N TYR A 41 21.81 3.44 -10.52
CA TYR A 41 22.57 2.38 -11.20
C TYR A 41 22.90 1.19 -10.28
N GLY A 42 23.25 1.46 -9.01
CA GLY A 42 23.49 0.43 -8.01
C GLY A 42 22.27 -0.46 -7.77
N LEU A 43 21.09 0.14 -7.65
CA LEU A 43 19.82 -0.56 -7.50
C LEU A 43 19.51 -1.42 -8.74
N GLU A 44 19.57 -0.85 -9.94
CA GLU A 44 19.34 -1.60 -11.19
C GLU A 44 20.28 -2.80 -11.33
N LYS A 45 21.56 -2.61 -11.01
CA LYS A 45 22.56 -3.67 -11.11
C LYS A 45 22.25 -4.84 -10.18
N LYS A 46 21.74 -4.58 -8.97
CA LYS A 46 21.29 -5.62 -8.03
C LYS A 46 20.04 -6.33 -8.53
N PHE A 47 19.12 -5.61 -9.17
CA PHE A 47 17.88 -6.19 -9.70
C PHE A 47 18.08 -7.03 -10.98
N LYS A 48 19.21 -6.88 -11.68
CA LYS A 48 19.62 -7.80 -12.76
C LYS A 48 19.86 -9.25 -12.29
N GLU A 49 19.98 -9.50 -10.97
CA GLU A 49 20.00 -10.86 -10.41
C GLU A 49 18.68 -11.61 -10.69
N PHE A 50 17.56 -10.89 -10.82
CA PHE A 50 16.28 -11.45 -11.24
C PHE A 50 16.27 -11.69 -12.76
N LYS A 51 16.63 -12.91 -13.17
CA LYS A 51 16.65 -13.32 -14.59
C LYS A 51 15.28 -13.10 -15.23
N GLY A 52 15.20 -12.23 -16.22
CA GLY A 52 13.97 -11.95 -16.97
C GLY A 52 13.34 -10.60 -16.68
N ILE A 53 13.93 -9.79 -15.80
CA ILE A 53 13.54 -8.39 -15.60
C ILE A 53 13.64 -7.60 -16.92
N LYS A 54 12.63 -6.78 -17.20
CA LYS A 54 12.51 -5.90 -18.37
C LYS A 54 11.97 -4.54 -17.95
N ASP A 55 12.00 -3.57 -18.86
CA ASP A 55 11.37 -2.25 -18.69
C ASP A 55 11.75 -1.54 -17.38
N VAL A 56 13.03 -1.65 -17.01
CA VAL A 56 13.55 -1.05 -15.78
C VAL A 56 13.61 0.46 -15.95
N ALA A 57 12.94 1.20 -15.05
CA ALA A 57 13.01 2.65 -15.00
C ALA A 57 13.06 3.14 -13.54
N ILE A 58 13.90 4.14 -13.28
CA ILE A 58 14.04 4.79 -11.97
C ILE A 58 13.79 6.28 -12.13
N ASP A 59 12.86 6.81 -11.36
CA ASP A 59 12.73 8.23 -11.08
C ASP A 59 13.47 8.53 -9.77
N ILE A 60 14.56 9.30 -9.87
CA ILE A 60 15.40 9.65 -8.72
C ILE A 60 14.76 10.75 -7.88
N GLU A 61 13.93 11.59 -8.49
CA GLU A 61 13.27 12.71 -7.81
C GLU A 61 12.13 12.21 -6.91
N THR A 62 11.34 11.26 -7.41
CA THR A 62 10.23 10.67 -6.65
C THR A 62 10.61 9.40 -5.89
N GLY A 63 11.75 8.79 -6.23
CA GLY A 63 12.19 7.51 -5.70
C GLY A 63 11.46 6.31 -6.30
N ASP A 64 10.70 6.48 -7.39
CA ASP A 64 9.96 5.40 -8.02
C ASP A 64 10.88 4.49 -8.83
N PHE A 65 10.90 3.21 -8.46
CA PHE A 65 11.55 2.15 -9.18
C PHE A 65 10.52 1.21 -9.80
N THR A 66 10.52 1.11 -11.13
CA THR A 66 9.56 0.29 -11.88
C THR A 66 10.26 -0.74 -12.75
N PHE A 67 9.65 -1.90 -12.90
CA PHE A 67 10.13 -2.95 -13.81
C PHE A 67 9.03 -3.96 -14.15
N SER A 68 9.20 -4.65 -15.28
CA SER A 68 8.38 -5.79 -15.69
C SER A 68 9.10 -7.11 -15.35
N TYR A 69 8.36 -8.10 -14.86
CA TYR A 69 8.89 -9.43 -14.57
C TYR A 69 7.96 -10.55 -15.10
N PRO A 70 8.48 -11.69 -15.57
CA PRO A 70 7.64 -12.74 -16.14
C PRO A 70 6.75 -13.39 -15.07
N ALA A 71 5.44 -13.40 -15.31
CA ALA A 71 4.44 -13.86 -14.34
C ALA A 71 4.61 -15.34 -13.98
N GLU A 72 5.10 -16.16 -14.91
CA GLU A 72 5.36 -17.59 -14.68
C GLU A 72 6.46 -17.86 -13.64
N LYS A 73 7.26 -16.85 -13.30
CA LYS A 73 8.33 -16.95 -12.30
C LYS A 73 7.88 -16.52 -10.90
N ALA A 74 6.64 -16.07 -10.73
CA ALA A 74 6.00 -15.78 -9.44
C ALA A 74 6.89 -15.00 -8.46
N LEU A 75 7.35 -13.81 -8.86
CA LEU A 75 8.11 -12.93 -7.97
C LEU A 75 7.17 -12.28 -6.96
N SER A 76 7.44 -12.46 -5.68
CA SER A 76 6.66 -11.81 -4.62
C SER A 76 7.17 -10.40 -4.33
N LEU A 77 6.26 -9.52 -3.91
CA LEU A 77 6.61 -8.17 -3.44
C LEU A 77 7.60 -8.20 -2.26
N GLU A 78 7.48 -9.17 -1.35
CA GLU A 78 8.44 -9.36 -0.25
C GLU A 78 9.86 -9.67 -0.74
N ALA A 79 10.01 -10.47 -1.80
CA ALA A 79 11.31 -10.74 -2.39
C ALA A 79 11.91 -9.49 -3.05
N VAL A 80 11.06 -8.65 -3.62
CA VAL A 80 11.46 -7.34 -4.15
C VAL A 80 11.93 -6.42 -3.04
N GLU A 81 11.18 -6.27 -1.94
CA GLU A 81 11.58 -5.47 -0.77
C GLU A 81 12.94 -5.93 -0.20
N LYS A 82 13.11 -7.23 0.01
CA LYS A 82 14.37 -7.80 0.49
C LYS A 82 15.53 -7.49 -0.46
N GLN A 83 15.29 -7.47 -1.76
CA GLN A 83 16.33 -7.11 -2.73
C GLN A 83 16.64 -5.61 -2.69
N VAL A 84 15.65 -4.73 -2.46
CA VAL A 84 15.85 -3.29 -2.22
C VAL A 84 16.73 -3.08 -0.97
N GLU A 85 16.42 -3.76 0.13
CA GLU A 85 17.22 -3.71 1.37
C GLU A 85 18.65 -4.23 1.17
N LYS A 86 18.80 -5.36 0.47
CA LYS A 86 20.10 -5.94 0.11
C LYS A 86 20.90 -5.03 -0.82
N ALA A 87 20.23 -4.18 -1.61
CA ALA A 87 20.85 -3.17 -2.43
C ALA A 87 21.27 -1.92 -1.62
N GLY A 88 20.89 -1.83 -0.35
CA GLY A 88 21.27 -0.75 0.58
C GLY A 88 20.24 0.37 0.68
N TYR A 89 18.99 0.12 0.27
CA TYR A 89 17.93 1.13 0.26
C TYR A 89 16.73 0.72 1.11
N THR A 90 15.85 1.67 1.43
CA THR A 90 14.66 1.42 2.25
C THR A 90 13.40 1.43 1.37
N PRO A 91 12.63 0.33 1.28
CA PRO A 91 11.34 0.35 0.59
C PRO A 91 10.30 1.12 1.42
N ILE A 92 9.62 2.09 0.80
CA ILE A 92 8.59 2.93 1.44
C ILE A 92 7.19 2.42 1.10
N ALA A 93 6.93 2.19 -0.17
CA ALA A 93 5.64 1.76 -0.69
C ALA A 93 5.87 1.05 -2.01
N GLY A 94 4.84 0.39 -2.53
CA GLY A 94 4.95 -0.23 -3.84
C GLY A 94 3.72 -1.01 -4.21
N GLY A 95 3.84 -1.80 -5.26
CA GLY A 95 2.79 -2.68 -5.71
C GLY A 95 3.19 -3.42 -6.96
N VAL A 96 2.40 -4.44 -7.28
CA VAL A 96 2.48 -5.17 -8.52
C VAL A 96 1.11 -5.20 -9.17
N THR A 97 1.06 -4.80 -10.43
CA THR A 97 -0.05 -5.14 -11.32
C THR A 97 0.31 -6.45 -12.00
N ARG A 98 -0.36 -7.52 -11.62
CA ARG A 98 -0.17 -8.86 -12.17
C ARG A 98 -0.76 -8.95 -13.56
N SER A 99 -0.23 -9.89 -14.34
CA SER A 99 -0.70 -10.15 -15.70
C SER A 99 -2.15 -10.62 -15.81
N ASP A 100 -2.73 -11.15 -14.73
CA ASP A 100 -4.16 -11.49 -14.62
C ASP A 100 -5.05 -10.28 -14.26
N GLY A 101 -4.45 -9.10 -14.13
CA GLY A 101 -5.13 -7.85 -13.77
C GLY A 101 -5.29 -7.63 -12.26
N THR A 102 -4.84 -8.56 -11.41
CA THR A 102 -4.83 -8.34 -9.97
C THR A 102 -3.79 -7.28 -9.60
N ILE A 103 -4.13 -6.43 -8.63
CA ILE A 103 -3.24 -5.39 -8.11
C ILE A 103 -2.97 -5.72 -6.66
N GLU A 104 -1.69 -5.86 -6.32
CA GLU A 104 -1.22 -5.98 -4.95
C GLU A 104 -0.44 -4.72 -4.59
N ALA A 105 -0.70 -4.13 -3.43
CA ALA A 105 0.04 -2.96 -2.94
C ALA A 105 0.90 -3.35 -1.74
N LEU A 106 2.12 -2.83 -1.71
CA LEU A 106 2.97 -2.73 -0.53
C LEU A 106 2.64 -1.42 0.19
N HIS A 107 2.05 -1.55 1.36
CA HIS A 107 2.09 -0.52 2.38
C HIS A 107 3.35 -0.75 3.21
N GLY A 108 4.29 0.20 3.18
CA GLY A 108 5.59 0.08 3.85
C GLY A 108 5.48 -0.50 5.25
N LYS A 109 6.28 -1.54 5.52
CA LYS A 109 6.42 -2.25 6.79
C LYS A 109 5.55 -1.74 7.94
N LYS A 110 4.35 -2.30 8.09
CA LYS A 110 3.84 -2.81 9.37
C LYS A 110 3.08 -4.12 9.14
N ASN A 111 3.77 -5.23 9.45
CA ASN A 111 3.30 -6.62 9.69
C ASN A 111 2.20 -7.22 8.79
N GLN A 112 2.61 -8.24 8.04
CA GLN A 112 1.75 -9.15 7.28
C GLN A 112 0.78 -9.94 8.18
N VAL A 113 -0.48 -10.09 7.76
CA VAL A 113 -1.14 -11.42 7.70
C VAL A 113 -1.98 -11.48 6.42
N ALA A 114 -1.87 -12.62 5.75
CA ALA A 114 -2.40 -12.94 4.43
C ALA A 114 -3.93 -12.86 4.29
N THR A 115 -4.32 -12.56 3.05
CA THR A 115 -5.64 -12.61 2.42
C THR A 115 -6.55 -13.76 2.89
N LYS A 116 -7.73 -13.37 3.40
CA LYS A 116 -8.98 -14.12 3.21
C LYS A 116 -10.14 -13.13 3.27
N SER A 117 -10.79 -12.89 2.12
CA SER A 117 -12.05 -12.14 1.94
C SER A 117 -12.36 -11.13 3.06
N ALA A 118 -11.68 -9.98 3.06
CA ALA A 118 -11.87 -8.95 4.08
C ALA A 118 -13.33 -8.53 4.14
N LYS A 119 -13.98 -8.71 5.31
CA LYS A 119 -15.29 -8.11 5.59
C LYS A 119 -15.04 -6.63 5.82
N THR A 120 -14.82 -5.92 4.72
CA THR A 120 -14.55 -4.49 4.75
C THR A 120 -15.79 -3.76 5.19
N VAL A 121 -15.67 -2.97 6.25
CA VAL A 121 -16.75 -2.14 6.78
C VAL A 121 -16.26 -0.71 6.96
N SER A 122 -17.20 0.22 6.92
CA SER A 122 -16.93 1.63 7.21
C SER A 122 -17.26 1.94 8.67
N GLY A 123 -16.37 2.68 9.32
CA GLY A 123 -16.56 3.19 10.67
C GLY A 123 -16.37 4.71 10.71
N LYS A 124 -16.92 5.34 11.74
CA LYS A 124 -16.66 6.74 12.06
C LYS A 124 -16.45 6.88 13.57
N THR A 125 -15.54 7.76 13.96
CA THR A 125 -15.34 8.12 15.38
C THR A 125 -14.92 9.58 15.48
N MET A 126 -15.29 10.23 16.58
CA MET A 126 -14.81 11.57 16.88
C MET A 126 -13.36 11.51 17.36
N VAL A 127 -12.51 12.40 16.83
CA VAL A 127 -11.12 12.56 17.28
C VAL A 127 -10.79 14.04 17.42
N SER A 128 -10.30 14.42 18.59
CA SER A 128 -9.98 15.80 18.92
C SER A 128 -8.67 16.26 18.29
N GLY A 129 -8.68 17.42 17.63
CA GLY A 129 -7.53 18.00 16.94
C GLY A 129 -7.91 19.32 16.27
N ASN A 130 -6.93 20.20 16.03
CA ASN A 130 -7.22 21.60 15.65
C ASN A 130 -6.52 22.09 14.37
N CYS A 131 -5.59 21.31 13.82
CA CYS A 131 -4.77 21.77 12.69
C CYS A 131 -4.42 20.63 11.72
N SER A 132 -3.81 20.99 10.58
CA SER A 132 -3.33 20.04 9.58
C SER A 132 -2.28 19.07 10.12
N MET A 133 -1.49 19.46 11.13
CA MET A 133 -0.57 18.53 11.79
C MET A 133 -1.29 17.52 12.69
N CYS A 134 -2.46 17.88 13.24
CA CYS A 134 -3.31 16.89 13.91
C CYS A 134 -3.82 15.88 12.90
N GLN A 135 -4.35 16.35 11.76
CA GLN A 135 -4.84 15.49 10.69
C GLN A 135 -3.81 14.45 10.29
N ALA A 136 -2.60 14.88 9.90
CA ALA A 136 -1.53 13.98 9.49
C ALA A 136 -1.16 12.96 10.58
N ARG A 137 -1.16 13.36 11.86
CA ARG A 137 -0.85 12.47 12.98
C ARG A 137 -1.96 11.46 13.26
N ILE A 138 -3.22 11.89 13.22
CA ILE A 138 -4.40 11.07 13.46
C ILE A 138 -4.54 10.03 12.34
N GLU A 139 -4.53 10.47 11.08
CA GLU A 139 -4.63 9.59 9.92
C GLU A 139 -3.46 8.59 9.89
N LYS A 140 -2.24 9.05 10.18
CA LYS A 140 -1.10 8.13 10.30
C LYS A 140 -1.28 7.09 11.40
N ALA A 141 -1.73 7.49 12.59
CA ALA A 141 -1.92 6.55 13.69
C ALA A 141 -3.01 5.51 13.38
N ALA A 142 -4.07 5.92 12.66
CA ALA A 142 -5.11 5.03 12.18
C ALA A 142 -4.58 4.06 11.10
N MET A 143 -3.90 4.57 10.07
CA MET A 143 -3.34 3.74 8.99
C MET A 143 -2.24 2.79 9.47
N ASP A 144 -1.51 3.15 10.53
CA ASP A 144 -0.50 2.30 11.15
C ASP A 144 -1.12 1.14 11.97
N GLN A 145 -2.43 1.14 12.22
CA GLN A 145 -3.14 0.06 12.91
C GLN A 145 -3.43 -1.08 11.92
N VAL A 146 -3.01 -2.30 12.27
CA VAL A 146 -3.25 -3.50 11.46
C VAL A 146 -4.73 -3.64 11.15
N GLY A 147 -5.08 -3.92 9.89
CA GLY A 147 -6.47 -4.11 9.45
C GLY A 147 -7.19 -2.84 8.99
N VAL A 148 -6.60 -1.66 9.15
CA VAL A 148 -7.14 -0.42 8.56
C VAL A 148 -6.72 -0.33 7.08
N LEU A 149 -7.69 -0.01 6.22
CA LEU A 149 -7.53 0.10 4.77
C LEU A 149 -7.51 1.56 4.30
N ASP A 150 -8.29 2.41 4.97
CA ASP A 150 -8.39 3.84 4.66
C ASP A 150 -8.76 4.63 5.93
N ALA A 151 -8.27 5.86 6.03
CA ALA A 151 -8.49 6.76 7.15
C ALA A 151 -8.42 8.23 6.71
N SER A 152 -9.49 8.98 6.92
CA SER A 152 -9.60 10.40 6.56
C SER A 152 -10.22 11.19 7.70
N TRP A 153 -9.50 12.17 8.23
CA TRP A 153 -9.97 13.00 9.34
C TRP A 153 -10.26 14.42 8.88
N ASP A 154 -11.47 14.89 9.15
CA ASP A 154 -11.88 16.24 8.81
C ASP A 154 -11.69 17.20 9.99
N LYS A 155 -10.87 18.24 9.76
CA LYS A 155 -10.55 19.25 10.76
C LYS A 155 -11.76 20.01 11.27
N ASN A 156 -12.81 20.20 10.48
CA ASN A 156 -13.94 21.05 10.88
C ASN A 156 -14.90 20.26 11.77
N THR A 157 -15.28 19.07 11.33
CA THR A 157 -16.23 18.17 11.99
C THR A 157 -15.59 17.36 13.11
N LYS A 158 -14.26 17.21 13.13
CA LYS A 158 -13.51 16.38 14.07
C LYS A 158 -13.81 14.88 13.93
N ILE A 159 -14.35 14.47 12.78
CA ILE A 159 -14.70 13.07 12.52
C ILE A 159 -13.59 12.41 11.73
N LEU A 160 -13.15 11.24 12.20
CA LEU A 160 -12.34 10.29 11.46
C LEU A 160 -13.26 9.28 10.79
N GLU A 161 -13.20 9.20 9.46
CA GLU A 161 -13.83 8.14 8.68
C GLU A 161 -12.81 7.03 8.40
N LEU A 162 -13.24 5.78 8.55
CA LEU A 162 -12.39 4.60 8.43
C LEU A 162 -13.00 3.61 7.44
N GLN A 163 -12.15 2.92 6.69
CA GLN A 163 -12.46 1.62 6.10
C GLN A 163 -11.50 0.60 6.68
N TYR A 164 -12.01 -0.52 7.17
CA TYR A 164 -11.20 -1.53 7.84
C TYR A 164 -11.80 -2.93 7.69
N ASP A 165 -10.96 -3.94 7.88
CA ASP A 165 -11.38 -5.33 7.99
C ASP A 165 -11.78 -5.62 9.44
N GLU A 166 -13.07 -5.80 9.70
CA GLU A 166 -13.59 -6.08 11.05
C GLU A 166 -13.10 -7.41 11.64
N THR A 167 -12.50 -8.29 10.83
CA THR A 167 -11.89 -9.53 11.32
C THR A 167 -10.48 -9.30 11.87
N MET A 168 -9.87 -8.16 11.56
CA MET A 168 -8.48 -7.82 11.90
C MET A 168 -8.39 -6.67 12.90
N THR A 169 -9.37 -5.75 12.93
CA THR A 169 -9.38 -4.60 13.82
C THR A 169 -10.79 -4.10 14.12
N SER A 170 -10.89 -3.10 14.99
CA SER A 170 -12.14 -2.44 15.37
C SER A 170 -11.93 -0.92 15.48
N VAL A 171 -13.03 -0.15 15.47
CA VAL A 171 -12.98 1.30 15.73
C VAL A 171 -12.33 1.59 17.08
N GLU A 172 -12.67 0.82 18.12
CA GLU A 172 -12.08 0.93 19.46
C GLU A 172 -10.55 0.75 19.45
N ALA A 173 -10.04 -0.26 18.75
CA ALA A 173 -8.60 -0.48 18.64
C ALA A 173 -7.87 0.65 17.91
N VAL A 174 -8.51 1.24 16.90
CA VAL A 174 -8.00 2.44 16.20
C VAL A 174 -8.03 3.66 17.13
N GLU A 175 -9.08 3.82 17.92
CA GLU A 175 -9.19 4.90 18.90
C GLU A 175 -8.08 4.85 19.95
N GLU A 176 -7.78 3.67 20.49
CA GLU A 176 -6.66 3.47 21.40
C GLU A 176 -5.31 3.83 20.76
N ALA A 177 -5.11 3.49 19.48
CA ALA A 177 -3.89 3.85 18.74
C ALA A 177 -3.72 5.37 18.62
N ILE A 178 -4.81 6.07 18.37
CA ILE A 178 -4.86 7.53 18.26
C ILE A 178 -4.63 8.20 19.63
N ALA A 179 -5.22 7.66 20.70
CA ALA A 179 -4.98 8.11 22.07
C ALA A 179 -3.50 8.00 22.47
N ARG A 180 -2.80 6.95 22.03
CA ARG A 180 -1.36 6.78 22.27
C ARG A 180 -0.49 7.86 21.63
N VAL A 181 -0.95 8.49 20.53
CA VAL A 181 -0.22 9.59 19.87
C VAL A 181 -0.68 10.98 20.31
N GLY A 182 -1.49 11.06 21.37
CA GLY A 182 -1.82 12.31 22.04
C GLY A 182 -3.20 12.88 21.71
N HIS A 183 -4.06 12.15 20.99
CA HIS A 183 -5.38 12.64 20.56
C HIS A 183 -6.55 11.92 21.27
N ASP A 184 -7.42 12.67 21.92
CA ASP A 184 -8.62 12.17 22.60
C ASP A 184 -9.62 11.74 21.52
N THR A 185 -10.19 10.56 21.68
CA THR A 185 -11.23 10.02 20.81
C THR A 185 -12.58 10.01 21.53
N GLU A 186 -13.62 9.50 20.85
CA GLU A 186 -14.95 9.36 21.42
C GLU A 186 -14.95 8.54 22.74
N HIS A 187 -14.18 7.46 22.80
CA HIS A 187 -14.16 6.55 23.95
C HIS A 187 -12.84 6.53 24.73
N HIS A 188 -11.73 6.98 24.14
CA HIS A 188 -10.40 6.89 24.75
C HIS A 188 -9.74 8.25 24.89
N LYS A 189 -9.33 8.58 26.11
CA LYS A 189 -8.49 9.75 26.34
C LYS A 189 -7.04 9.45 26.00
N ALA A 190 -6.39 10.41 25.38
CA ALA A 190 -4.95 10.42 25.20
C ALA A 190 -4.21 10.33 26.55
N HIS A 191 -3.09 9.61 26.55
CA HIS A 191 -2.19 9.64 27.70
C HIS A 191 -1.71 11.08 27.93
N LYS A 192 -1.65 11.48 29.20
CA LYS A 192 -1.33 12.85 29.59
C LYS A 192 0.01 13.28 28.98
N GLU A 193 1.01 12.42 29.06
CA GLU A 193 2.36 12.66 28.56
C GLU A 193 2.37 12.79 27.03
N ALA A 194 1.61 11.96 26.32
CA ALA A 194 1.51 12.03 24.86
C ALA A 194 0.87 13.34 24.39
N TYR A 195 -0.19 13.77 25.09
CA TYR A 195 -0.89 15.03 24.83
C TYR A 195 -0.01 16.26 25.14
N GLU A 196 0.66 16.28 26.30
CA GLU A 196 1.51 17.41 26.71
C GLU A 196 2.71 17.63 25.77
N ASN A 197 3.21 16.56 25.16
CA ASN A 197 4.30 16.60 24.18
C ASN A 197 3.85 16.96 22.75
N LEU A 198 2.55 17.19 22.53
CA LEU A 198 2.08 17.66 21.23
C LEU A 198 2.56 19.10 20.95
N PRO A 199 2.81 19.45 19.67
CA PRO A 199 3.06 20.84 19.28
C PRO A 199 1.93 21.77 19.76
N GLY A 200 2.23 23.03 20.05
CA GLY A 200 1.26 23.96 20.66
C GLY A 200 -0.08 24.08 19.90
N CYS A 201 -0.07 24.05 18.56
CA CYS A 201 -1.31 24.09 17.77
C CYS A 201 -2.13 22.79 17.80
N CYS A 202 -1.55 21.71 18.30
CA CYS A 202 -2.17 20.40 18.48
C CYS A 202 -2.70 20.20 19.91
N GLN A 203 -2.44 21.12 20.84
CA GLN A 203 -3.05 21.11 22.17
C GLN A 203 -4.49 21.64 22.08
N TYR A 204 -5.45 20.72 22.00
CA TYR A 204 -6.88 21.00 21.87
C TYR A 204 -7.60 20.97 23.21
N GLU A 205 -8.81 21.52 23.27
CA GLU A 205 -9.65 21.39 24.47
C GLU A 205 -10.06 19.92 24.66
N ARG A 206 -9.60 19.32 25.77
CA ARG A 206 -9.78 17.89 26.02
C ARG A 206 -11.23 17.58 26.36
N ILE A 207 -11.73 16.44 25.89
CA ILE A 207 -13.10 15.99 26.18
C ILE A 207 -13.17 15.71 27.68
N GLU A 208 -13.99 16.40 28.45
CA GLU A 208 -14.17 16.09 29.87
C GLU A 208 -14.87 14.74 30.03
N SER A 209 -14.29 13.83 30.81
CA SER A 209 -14.96 12.57 31.15
C SER A 209 -16.18 12.92 31.99
N LYS A 210 -17.40 12.60 31.52
CA LYS A 210 -18.61 12.72 32.34
C LYS A 210 -18.33 12.00 33.67
N LYS A 211 -18.13 12.75 34.75
CA LYS A 211 -18.13 12.17 36.10
C LYS A 211 -19.46 11.42 36.25
N PRO A 212 -19.48 10.16 36.71
CA PRO A 212 -20.73 9.54 37.12
C PRO A 212 -21.36 10.48 38.16
N GLN A 213 -22.55 10.98 37.85
CA GLN A 213 -23.33 11.74 38.82
C GLN A 213 -23.57 10.79 39.99
N ARG A 214 -23.02 11.15 41.16
CA ARG A 214 -23.26 10.43 42.42
C ARG A 214 -24.72 10.50 42.80
#